data_AF-A0A849XZE0-F1
#
_entry.id   AF-A0A849XZE0-F1
#
_cell.length_a   1.000
_cell.length_b   1.000
_cell.length_c   1.000
_cell.angle_alpha   90.00
_cell.angle_beta   90.00
_cell.angle_gamma   90.00
#
_symmetry.space_group_name_H-M   'P 1'
#
loop_
_entity.id
_entity.type
_entity.pdbx_description
1 polymer ?
#
loop_
_entity_poly.entity_id
_entity_poly.type
_entity_poly.pdbx_seq_one_letter_code
_entity_poly.pdbx_strand_id
1 'polypeptide(L)'
;MQTQDIIRVLQSSDRLQIKKGKTLIYAGYVASMEHTDIEEEILSAEVKRFQAVPEIRHKEWQKRGLMKPLQPEETPEYNFSDLQMSIYHTITI
;
A
#
# COMPACT_ATOMS: atom_id res chain seq x y z
N MET A 1 6.66 -17.08 -8.45
CA MET A 1 6.59 -16.59 -7.05
C MET A 1 5.17 -16.12 -6.82
N GLN A 2 4.49 -16.64 -5.80
CA GLN A 2 3.12 -16.27 -5.47
C GLN A 2 3.09 -15.04 -4.56
N THR A 3 1.97 -14.33 -4.54
CA THR A 3 1.76 -13.16 -3.67
C THR A 3 2.07 -13.48 -2.20
N GLN A 4 1.62 -14.64 -1.70
CA GLN A 4 1.88 -15.08 -0.33
C GLN A 4 3.36 -15.25 0.00
N ASP A 5 4.20 -15.61 -0.98
CA ASP A 5 5.63 -15.82 -0.75
C ASP A 5 6.32 -14.50 -0.38
N ILE A 6 5.88 -13.39 -0.99
CA ILE A 6 6.37 -12.04 -0.67
C ILE A 6 5.83 -11.58 0.68
N ILE A 7 4.54 -11.75 0.93
CA ILE A 7 3.90 -11.29 2.18
C ILE A 7 4.59 -11.91 3.40
N ARG A 8 4.94 -13.20 3.33
CA ARG A 8 5.61 -13.93 4.42
C ARG A 8 6.98 -13.39 4.81
N VAL A 9 7.66 -12.64 3.94
CA VAL A 9 8.98 -12.06 4.22
C VAL A 9 8.92 -10.58 4.62
N LEU A 10 7.75 -9.96 4.58
CA LEU A 10 7.53 -8.60 5.05
C LEU A 10 7.27 -8.57 6.56
N GLN A 11 7.62 -7.45 7.20
CA GLN A 11 7.33 -7.20 8.60
C GLN A 11 5.87 -6.72 8.76
N SER A 12 5.28 -6.97 9.92
CA SER A 12 3.91 -6.52 10.23
C SER A 12 3.72 -4.99 10.08
N SER A 13 4.78 -4.22 10.33
CA SER A 13 4.81 -2.76 10.20
C SER A 13 5.06 -2.27 8.76
N ASP A 14 5.37 -3.15 7.82
CA ASP A 14 5.55 -2.75 6.44
C ASP A 14 4.23 -2.33 5.83
N ARG A 15 4.26 -1.26 5.02
CA ARG A 15 3.13 -0.90 4.18
C ARG A 15 3.18 -1.71 2.89
N LEU A 16 2.06 -2.31 2.56
CA LEU A 16 1.85 -3.16 1.40
C LEU A 16 0.75 -2.57 0.53
N GLN A 17 0.93 -2.71 -0.77
CA GLN A 17 -0.05 -2.39 -1.79
C GLN A 17 -0.18 -3.58 -2.75
N ILE A 18 -1.40 -4.07 -2.99
CA ILE A 18 -1.68 -5.13 -3.97
C ILE A 18 -2.55 -4.54 -5.08
N LYS A 19 -2.12 -4.71 -6.34
CA LYS A 19 -2.85 -4.24 -7.53
C LYS A 19 -3.11 -5.37 -8.50
N LYS A 20 -4.32 -5.43 -9.04
CA LYS A 20 -4.67 -6.26 -10.22
C LYS A 20 -4.79 -5.32 -11.42
N GLY A 21 -3.73 -5.23 -12.22
CA GLY A 21 -3.62 -4.20 -13.26
C GLY A 21 -3.71 -2.75 -12.70
N LYS A 22 -4.78 -2.02 -13.03
CA LYS A 22 -5.03 -0.65 -12.52
C LYS A 22 -5.88 -0.62 -11.26
N THR A 23 -6.46 -1.74 -10.86
CA THR A 23 -7.36 -1.82 -9.70
C THR A 23 -6.55 -2.03 -8.43
N LEU A 24 -6.79 -1.16 -7.44
CA LEU A 24 -6.24 -1.32 -6.10
C LEU A 24 -7.07 -2.36 -5.34
N ILE A 25 -6.45 -3.46 -4.95
CA ILE A 25 -7.07 -4.54 -4.16
C ILE A 25 -6.87 -4.29 -2.67
N TYR A 26 -5.66 -3.89 -2.30
CA TYR A 26 -5.27 -3.67 -0.91
C TYR A 26 -4.27 -2.53 -0.80
N ALA A 27 -4.40 -1.70 0.24
CA ALA A 27 -3.39 -0.76 0.69
C ALA A 27 -3.47 -0.63 2.21
N GLY A 28 -2.36 -0.90 2.90
CA GLY A 28 -2.28 -0.80 4.36
C GLY A 28 -1.06 -1.51 4.94
N TYR A 29 -1.03 -1.67 6.25
CA TYR A 29 0.02 -2.42 6.94
C TYR A 29 -0.17 -3.92 6.77
N VAL A 30 0.91 -4.70 6.63
CA VAL A 30 0.82 -6.17 6.54
C VAL A 30 0.00 -6.74 7.71
N ALA A 31 0.18 -6.24 8.93
CA ALA A 31 -0.63 -6.66 10.09
C ALA A 31 -2.15 -6.46 9.90
N SER A 32 -2.57 -5.43 9.15
CA SER A 32 -3.98 -5.15 8.91
C SER A 32 -4.61 -6.07 7.86
N MET A 33 -3.81 -6.87 7.13
CA MET A 33 -4.36 -7.84 6.17
C MET A 33 -5.18 -8.94 6.85
N GLU A 34 -4.84 -9.34 8.08
CA GLU A 34 -5.58 -10.38 8.82
C GLU A 34 -7.03 -9.97 9.12
N HIS A 35 -7.33 -8.67 9.09
CA HIS A 35 -8.66 -8.10 9.29
C HIS A 35 -9.33 -7.69 7.97
N THR A 36 -8.72 -8.04 6.84
CA THR A 36 -9.24 -7.75 5.51
C THR A 36 -9.60 -9.07 4.83
N ASP A 37 -10.80 -9.16 4.26
CA ASP A 37 -11.22 -10.32 3.47
C ASP A 37 -10.48 -10.34 2.12
N ILE A 38 -9.21 -10.79 2.14
CA ILE A 38 -8.41 -10.99 0.94
C ILE A 38 -8.69 -12.40 0.42
N GLU A 39 -9.24 -12.47 -0.80
CA GLU A 39 -9.55 -13.73 -1.46
C GLU A 39 -8.30 -14.61 -1.65
N GLU A 40 -8.47 -15.92 -1.50
CA GLU A 40 -7.39 -16.91 -1.69
C GLU A 40 -6.77 -16.84 -3.11
N GLU A 41 -7.55 -16.44 -4.12
CA GLU A 41 -7.07 -16.19 -5.49
C GLU A 41 -5.96 -15.13 -5.51
N ILE A 42 -6.09 -14.06 -4.71
CA ILE A 42 -5.11 -12.96 -4.64
C ILE A 42 -3.81 -13.44 -3.99
N LEU A 43 -3.92 -14.24 -2.92
CA LEU A 43 -2.76 -14.79 -2.20
C LEU A 43 -1.98 -15.81 -3.06
N SER A 44 -2.70 -16.57 -3.88
CA SER A 44 -2.16 -17.60 -4.77
C SER A 44 -1.73 -17.07 -6.14
N ALA A 45 -2.07 -15.82 -6.47
CA ALA A 45 -1.77 -15.20 -7.74
C ALA A 45 -0.26 -15.11 -8.01
N GLU A 46 0.12 -15.26 -9.27
CA GLU A 46 1.50 -15.09 -9.72
C GLU A 46 1.87 -13.60 -9.71
N VAL A 47 2.99 -13.27 -9.07
CA VAL A 47 3.50 -11.90 -9.02
C VAL A 47 4.14 -11.53 -10.36
N LYS A 48 3.55 -10.55 -11.04
CA LYS A 48 4.08 -9.98 -12.28
C LYS A 48 5.13 -8.91 -12.03
N ARG A 49 5.00 -8.16 -10.93
CA ARG A 49 5.94 -7.10 -10.54
C ARG A 49 5.95 -6.88 -9.05
N PHE A 50 7.14 -6.65 -8.48
CA PHE A 50 7.33 -6.26 -7.09
C PHE A 50 8.27 -5.05 -6.98
N GLN A 51 7.86 -4.01 -6.25
CA GLN A 51 8.64 -2.76 -6.13
C GLN A 51 8.39 -2.05 -4.80
N ALA A 52 9.39 -1.36 -4.28
CA ALA A 52 9.18 -0.32 -3.28
C ALA A 52 8.80 0.99 -3.99
N VAL A 53 7.59 1.51 -3.73
CA VAL A 53 7.08 2.74 -4.35
C VAL A 53 6.88 3.80 -3.26
N PRO A 54 7.54 4.96 -3.34
CA PRO A 54 7.27 6.06 -2.42
C PRO A 54 5.94 6.72 -2.74
N GLU A 55 5.12 6.91 -1.72
CA GLU A 55 3.97 7.80 -1.71
C GLU A 55 4.40 9.13 -1.09
N ILE A 56 4.11 10.24 -1.77
CA ILE A 56 4.33 11.59 -1.24
C ILE A 56 2.95 12.23 -1.03
N ARG A 57 2.63 12.56 0.22
CA ARG A 57 1.35 13.13 0.66
C ARG A 57 1.54 14.57 1.10
N HIS A 58 0.53 15.41 0.85
CA HIS A 58 0.45 16.77 1.37
C HIS A 58 -0.82 16.95 2.19
N LYS A 59 -0.76 17.65 3.33
CA LYS A 59 -1.93 17.82 4.22
C LYS A 59 -3.12 18.52 3.55
N GLU A 60 -2.84 19.47 2.66
CA GLU A 60 -3.83 20.20 1.86
C GLU A 60 -4.00 19.66 0.42
N TRP A 61 -3.83 18.35 0.18
CA TRP A 61 -3.87 17.77 -1.16
C TRP A 61 -5.14 18.14 -1.95
N GLN A 62 -6.31 18.19 -1.29
CA GLN A 62 -7.59 18.57 -1.90
C GLN A 62 -7.57 20.01 -2.43
N LYS A 63 -7.17 20.98 -1.59
CA LYS A 63 -7.13 22.40 -1.95
C LYS A 63 -6.16 22.69 -3.10
N ARG A 64 -5.12 21.86 -3.22
CA ARG A 64 -4.03 22.00 -4.20
C ARG A 64 -4.23 21.16 -5.46
N GLY A 65 -5.31 20.37 -5.55
CA GLY A 65 -5.56 19.48 -6.69
C GLY A 65 -4.51 18.37 -6.84
N LEU A 66 -3.88 17.95 -5.74
CA LEU A 66 -2.88 16.88 -5.73
C LEU A 66 -3.54 15.50 -5.67
N MET A 67 -2.76 14.46 -5.95
CA MET A 67 -3.22 13.08 -5.83
C MET A 67 -3.69 12.78 -4.40
N LYS A 68 -4.82 12.07 -4.32
CA LYS A 68 -5.40 11.60 -3.06
C LYS A 68 -4.46 10.57 -2.42
N PRO A 69 -4.20 10.65 -1.09
CA PRO A 69 -3.50 9.60 -0.36
C PRO A 69 -4.15 8.22 -0.55
N LEU A 70 -3.35 7.17 -0.53
CA LEU A 70 -3.79 5.77 -0.58
C LEU A 70 -4.67 5.42 0.62
N GLN A 71 -4.31 5.94 1.80
CA GLN A 71 -5.09 5.85 3.03
C GLN A 71 -5.35 7.25 3.57
N PRO A 72 -6.39 7.95 3.08
CA PRO A 72 -6.70 9.32 3.49
C PRO A 72 -7.34 9.40 4.89
N GLU A 73 -7.90 8.30 5.40
CA GLU A 73 -8.50 8.21 6.73
C GLU A 73 -7.45 8.02 7.83
N GLU A 74 -6.24 7.58 7.47
CA GLU A 74 -5.12 7.45 8.40
C GLU A 74 -4.68 8.84 8.88
N THR A 75 -4.57 9.02 10.19
CA THR A 75 -4.03 10.24 10.78
C THR A 75 -2.62 10.48 10.25
N PRO A 76 -2.37 11.56 9.49
CA PRO A 76 -1.06 11.75 8.91
C PRO A 76 0.01 12.07 9.96
N GLU A 77 1.20 11.51 9.77
CA GLU A 77 2.35 11.75 10.63
C GLU A 77 3.21 12.88 10.02
N TYR A 78 2.66 14.10 9.96
CA TYR A 78 3.38 15.29 9.48
C TYR A 78 4.37 15.80 10.54
N ASN A 79 5.39 15.01 10.86
CA ASN A 79 6.42 15.42 11.83
C ASN A 79 7.47 16.38 11.23
N PHE A 80 7.50 16.57 9.91
CA PHE A 80 8.40 17.51 9.22
C PHE A 80 7.68 18.19 8.04
N SER A 81 7.05 19.34 8.30
CA SER A 81 6.43 20.19 7.27
C SER A 81 5.17 19.61 6.62
N ASP A 82 4.63 20.32 5.62
CA ASP A 82 3.34 20.03 4.98
C ASP A 82 3.32 18.73 4.14
N LEU A 83 4.48 18.06 4.00
CA LEU A 83 4.71 16.87 3.20
C LEU A 83 5.09 15.67 4.07
N GLN A 84 4.59 14.48 3.70
CA GLN A 84 4.96 13.20 4.29
C GLN A 84 5.31 12.21 3.19
N MET A 85 6.39 11.45 3.35
CA MET A 85 6.74 10.33 2.47
C MET A 85 6.50 8.99 3.19
N SER A 86 5.94 8.02 2.50
CA SER A 86 5.75 6.65 3.00
C SER A 86 6.13 5.66 1.89
N ILE A 87 6.80 4.55 2.23
CA ILE A 87 7.18 3.53 1.23
C ILE A 87 6.15 2.41 1.27
N TYR A 88 5.57 2.08 0.11
CA TYR A 88 4.72 0.91 -0.06
C TYR A 88 5.45 -0.16 -0.87
N HIS A 89 5.54 -1.37 -0.30
CA HIS A 89 5.87 -2.56 -1.05
C HIS A 89 4.68 -2.90 -1.96
N THR A 90 4.83 -2.72 -3.27
CA THR A 90 3.77 -2.85 -4.26
C THR A 90 3.91 -4.16 -5.02
N ILE A 91 2.91 -5.04 -4.89
CA ILE A 91 2.76 -6.28 -5.65
C ILE A 91 1.74 -6.01 -6.77
N THR A 92 2.14 -6.26 -8.02
CA THR A 92 1.23 -6.27 -9.17
C THR A 92 1.00 -7.70 -9.62
N ILE A 93 -0.27 -8.09 -9.67
CA ILE A 93 -0.78 -9.37 -10.16
C ILE A 93 -1.65 -9.19 -11.41
#